data_AF-A0A1I3E900-F1
#
_entry.id   AF-A0A1I3E900-F1
#
_cell.length_a   1.000
_cell.length_b   1.000
_cell.length_c   1.000
_cell.angle_alpha   90.00
_cell.angle_beta   90.00
_cell.angle_gamma   90.00
#
_symmetry.space_group_name_H-M   'P 1'
#
loop_
_entity.id
_entity.type
_entity.pdbx_description
1 polymer ?
#
loop_
_entity_poly.entity_id
_entity_poly.type
_entity_poly.pdbx_seq_one_letter_code
_entity_poly.pdbx_strand_id
1 'polypeptide(L)'
;MSSDRVTKLILRVLGEVEALLPDQLSSAHQHGASASLGLVDGGKIIRGYLDHREMGLALEHLTYMVLEVPLPLSPRCHSDINEAASRLRLPGL
;
A
#
# COMPACT_ATOMS: atom_id res chain seq x y z
N MET A 1 19.94 4.18 -9.66
CA MET A 1 19.79 4.75 -8.30
C MET A 1 18.35 5.15 -7.94
N SER A 2 17.44 5.46 -8.88
CA SER A 2 16.06 5.91 -8.54
C SER A 2 15.15 4.81 -7.97
N SER A 3 15.35 3.56 -8.41
CA SER A 3 14.52 2.39 -8.07
C SER A 3 14.62 1.96 -6.59
N ASP A 4 15.79 2.15 -5.95
CA ASP A 4 16.00 1.87 -4.51
C ASP A 4 15.20 2.83 -3.61
N ARG A 5 15.08 4.11 -4.01
CA ARG A 5 14.34 5.11 -3.25
C ARG A 5 12.83 4.90 -3.31
N VAL A 6 12.29 4.56 -4.48
CA VAL A 6 10.86 4.24 -4.63
C VAL A 6 10.49 3.02 -3.80
N THR A 7 11.32 1.99 -3.83
CA THR A 7 11.14 0.78 -2.99
C THR A 7 11.06 1.12 -1.50
N LYS A 8 11.96 1.98 -1.00
CA LYS A 8 11.95 2.43 0.40
C LYS A 8 10.73 3.28 0.77
N LEU A 9 10.16 4.04 -0.17
CA LEU A 9 8.92 4.78 0.04
C LEU A 9 7.75 3.80 0.20
N ILE A 10 7.60 2.88 -0.76
CA ILE A 10 6.54 1.86 -0.76
C ILE A 10 6.61 1.00 0.52
N LEU A 11 7.79 0.50 0.89
CA LEU A 11 7.94 -0.35 2.07
C LEU A 11 7.63 0.37 3.40
N ARG A 12 7.91 1.68 3.50
CA ARG A 12 7.54 2.46 4.69
C ARG A 12 6.03 2.56 4.84
N VAL A 13 5.34 2.87 3.76
CA VAL A 13 3.88 2.96 3.76
C VAL A 13 3.26 1.60 4.01
N LEU A 14 3.78 0.55 3.37
CA LEU A 14 3.33 -0.82 3.60
C LEU A 14 3.41 -1.22 5.07
N GLY A 15 4.49 -0.84 5.78
CA GLY A 15 4.63 -1.13 7.20
C GLY A 15 3.52 -0.52 8.06
N GLU A 16 3.07 0.70 7.75
CA GLU A 16 1.96 1.33 8.46
C GLU A 16 0.61 0.73 8.06
N VAL A 17 0.40 0.43 6.77
CA VAL A 17 -0.79 -0.28 6.28
C VAL A 17 -0.92 -1.64 6.99
N GLU A 18 0.13 -2.45 7.04
CA GLU A 18 0.11 -3.76 7.70
C GLU A 18 -0.16 -3.68 9.21
N ALA A 19 0.23 -2.58 9.86
CA ALA A 19 -0.05 -2.36 11.26
C ALA A 19 -1.53 -2.01 11.53
N LEU A 20 -2.18 -1.31 10.60
CA LEU A 20 -3.56 -0.81 10.75
C LEU A 20 -4.62 -1.75 10.16
N LEU A 21 -4.26 -2.51 9.12
CA LEU A 21 -5.19 -3.31 8.33
C LEU A 21 -5.91 -4.41 9.12
N PRO A 22 -5.27 -5.16 10.05
CA PRO A 22 -5.96 -6.22 10.80
C PRO A 22 -7.15 -5.71 11.62
N ASP A 23 -7.02 -4.55 12.26
CA ASP A 23 -8.07 -3.95 13.09
C ASP A 23 -9.26 -3.50 12.22
N GLN A 24 -8.96 -2.91 11.05
CA GLN A 24 -9.99 -2.48 10.11
C GLN A 24 -10.70 -3.65 9.42
N LEU A 25 -9.97 -4.71 9.06
CA LEU A 25 -10.57 -5.93 8.50
C LEU A 25 -11.44 -6.65 9.52
N SER A 26 -11.02 -6.71 10.78
CA SER A 26 -11.81 -7.30 11.87
C SER A 26 -13.12 -6.52 12.06
N SER A 27 -13.04 -5.19 12.06
CA SER A 27 -14.21 -4.32 12.12
C SER A 27 -15.12 -4.51 10.91
N ALA A 28 -14.58 -4.56 9.69
CA ALA A 28 -15.37 -4.77 8.47
C ALA A 28 -16.06 -6.15 8.44
N HIS A 29 -15.37 -7.20 8.90
CA HIS A 29 -15.90 -8.55 8.97
C HIS A 29 -17.08 -8.66 9.96
N GLN A 30 -16.99 -7.98 11.11
CA GLN A 30 -18.10 -7.88 12.07
C GLN A 30 -19.37 -7.25 11.46
N HIS A 31 -19.23 -6.44 10.41
CA HIS A 31 -20.33 -5.83 9.67
C HIS A 31 -20.72 -6.61 8.40
N GLY A 32 -20.24 -7.85 8.24
CA GLY A 32 -20.60 -8.75 7.14
C GLY A 32 -19.85 -8.50 5.82
N ALA A 33 -18.82 -7.65 5.81
CA ALA A 33 -17.98 -7.45 4.64
C ALA A 33 -16.95 -8.58 4.50
N SER A 34 -16.83 -9.15 3.30
CA SER A 34 -15.76 -10.11 2.98
C SER A 34 -14.52 -9.36 2.51
N ALA A 35 -13.37 -9.64 3.13
CA ALA A 35 -12.10 -9.08 2.70
C ALA A 35 -11.65 -9.71 1.37
N SER A 36 -11.22 -8.90 0.40
CA SER A 36 -10.64 -9.42 -0.84
C SER A 36 -9.28 -10.07 -0.56
N LEU A 37 -8.88 -11.06 -1.36
CA LEU A 37 -7.53 -11.64 -1.30
C LEU A 37 -6.44 -10.58 -1.52
N GLY A 38 -6.75 -9.55 -2.31
CA GLY A 38 -5.85 -8.41 -2.54
C GLY A 38 -5.56 -7.59 -1.28
N LEU A 39 -6.46 -7.59 -0.29
CA LEU A 39 -6.22 -6.98 1.02
C LEU A 39 -5.49 -7.94 1.96
N VAL A 40 -5.95 -9.19 2.06
CA VAL A 40 -5.41 -10.19 3.00
C VAL A 40 -3.95 -10.54 2.70
N ASP A 41 -3.62 -10.79 1.43
CA ASP A 41 -2.25 -11.10 0.99
C ASP A 41 -1.54 -9.87 0.39
N GLY A 42 -2.11 -8.67 0.54
CA GLY A 42 -1.64 -7.46 -0.12
C GLY A 42 -0.16 -7.15 0.13
N GLY A 43 0.32 -7.36 1.36
CA GLY A 43 1.72 -7.18 1.70
C GLY A 43 2.67 -8.19 1.02
N LYS A 44 2.22 -9.42 0.76
CA LYS A 44 3.02 -10.41 -0.01
C LYS A 44 3.03 -10.06 -1.49
N ILE A 45 1.89 -9.65 -2.03
CA ILE A 45 1.74 -9.22 -3.42
C ILE A 45 2.67 -8.04 -3.72
N ILE A 46 2.64 -7.00 -2.87
CA ILE A 46 3.50 -5.81 -3.03
C ILE A 46 4.98 -6.18 -2.98
N ARG A 47 5.40 -7.02 -2.04
CA ARG A 47 6.80 -7.49 -1.96
C ARG A 47 7.19 -8.28 -3.21
N GLY A 48 6.31 -9.14 -3.73
CA GLY A 48 6.53 -9.86 -4.98
C GLY A 48 6.75 -8.93 -6.18
N TYR A 49 5.95 -7.87 -6.31
CA TYR A 49 6.17 -6.86 -7.34
C TYR A 49 7.51 -6.13 -7.17
N LEU A 50 7.89 -5.78 -5.94
CA LEU A 50 9.17 -5.12 -5.68
C LEU A 50 10.37 -6.04 -6.03
N ASP A 51 10.29 -7.33 -5.71
CA ASP A 51 11.32 -8.32 -6.03
C ASP A 51 11.51 -8.48 -7.55
N HIS A 52 10.44 -8.36 -8.33
CA HIS A 52 10.46 -8.34 -9.80
C HIS A 52 10.75 -6.97 -10.41
N ARG A 53 11.03 -5.94 -9.59
CA ARG A 53 11.26 -4.54 -10.01
C ARG A 53 10.05 -3.87 -10.67
N GLU A 54 8.86 -4.31 -10.32
CA GLU A 54 7.57 -3.79 -10.80
C GLU A 54 7.02 -2.72 -9.84
N MET A 55 7.79 -1.65 -9.60
CA MET A 55 7.41 -0.62 -8.61
C MET A 55 6.08 0.07 -8.90
N GLY A 56 5.68 0.16 -10.17
CA GLY A 56 4.38 0.70 -10.57
C GLY A 56 3.23 -0.14 -10.01
N LEU A 57 3.28 -1.45 -10.26
CA LEU A 57 2.28 -2.40 -9.75
C LEU A 57 2.28 -2.46 -8.21
N ALA A 58 3.47 -2.39 -7.61
CA ALA A 58 3.60 -2.31 -6.16
C ALA A 58 2.91 -1.07 -5.58
N LEU A 59 3.07 0.10 -6.22
CA LEU A 59 2.43 1.34 -5.77
C LEU A 59 0.92 1.33 -6.04
N GLU A 60 0.48 0.84 -7.19
CA GLU A 60 -0.94 0.73 -7.52
C GLU A 60 -1.68 -0.19 -6.54
N HIS A 61 -1.09 -1.35 -6.23
CA HIS A 61 -1.69 -2.28 -5.26
C HIS A 61 -1.72 -1.69 -3.85
N LEU A 62 -0.66 -0.98 -3.44
CA LEU A 62 -0.64 -0.26 -2.16
C LEU A 62 -1.74 0.81 -2.09
N THR A 63 -1.89 1.62 -3.13
CA THR A 63 -2.94 2.65 -3.21
C THR A 63 -4.33 2.03 -3.20
N TYR A 64 -4.53 0.91 -3.90
CA TYR A 64 -5.76 0.12 -3.82
C TYR A 64 -6.10 -0.27 -2.37
N MET A 65 -5.14 -0.79 -1.61
CA MET A 65 -5.37 -1.18 -0.21
C MET A 65 -5.80 0.01 0.65
N VAL A 66 -5.22 1.19 0.41
CA VAL A 66 -5.53 2.44 1.14
C VAL A 66 -6.90 3.02 0.76
N LEU A 67 -7.34 2.83 -0.49
CA LEU A 67 -8.63 3.33 -0.96
C LEU A 67 -9.80 2.41 -0.58
N GLU A 68 -9.60 1.10 -0.59
CA GLU A 68 -10.63 0.13 -0.22
C GLU A 68 -10.92 0.12 1.28
N VAL A 69 -9.88 0.33 2.09
CA VAL A 69 -10.01 0.36 3.54
C VAL A 69 -9.62 1.76 4.02
N PRO A 70 -10.52 2.50 4.71
CA PRO A 70 -10.19 3.82 5.24
C PRO A 70 -9.18 3.69 6.38
N LEU A 71 -7.90 3.61 6.03
CA LEU A 71 -6.78 3.49 6.95
C LEU A 71 -6.36 4.91 7.40
N PRO A 72 -6.29 5.19 8.72
CA PRO A 72 -5.85 6.49 9.23
C PRO A 72 -4.33 6.62 9.13
N LEU A 73 -3.81 6.68 7.91
CA LEU A 73 -2.38 6.79 7.64
C LEU A 73 -1.81 8.12 8.13
N SER A 74 -0.56 8.07 8.56
CA SER A 74 0.18 9.26 8.93
C SER A 74 0.37 10.23 7.74
N PRO A 75 0.46 11.55 7.98
CA PRO A 75 0.76 12.53 6.93
C PRO A 75 2.07 12.21 6.18
N ARG A 76 3.01 11.54 6.86
CA ARG A 76 4.25 11.07 6.24
C ARG A 76 3.99 10.00 5.19
N CYS A 77 3.10 9.04 5.45
CA CYS A 77 2.76 8.01 4.48
C CYS A 77 2.05 8.61 3.26
N HIS A 78 1.15 9.59 3.44
CA HIS A 78 0.60 10.34 2.31
C HIS A 78 1.69 11.03 1.47
N SER A 79 2.66 11.66 2.12
CA SER A 79 3.80 12.28 1.43
C SER A 79 4.67 11.25 0.71
N ASP A 80 4.91 10.08 1.32
CA ASP A 80 5.74 9.03 0.74
C ASP A 80 5.07 8.40 -0.50
N ILE A 81 3.73 8.21 -0.48
CA ILE A 81 2.94 7.77 -1.65
C ILE A 81 3.06 8.79 -2.78
N ASN A 82 2.82 10.07 -2.49
CA ASN A 82 2.88 11.13 -3.49
C ASN A 82 4.30 11.30 -4.09
N GLU A 83 5.34 11.15 -3.28
CA GLU A 83 6.71 11.14 -3.78
C GLU A 83 6.97 9.91 -4.69
N ALA A 84 6.51 8.72 -4.30
CA ALA A 84 6.66 7.51 -5.11
C ALA A 84 5.93 7.64 -6.46
N ALA A 85 4.69 8.14 -6.43
CA ALA A 85 3.88 8.37 -7.62
C ALA A 85 4.54 9.37 -8.57
N SER A 86 5.02 10.50 -8.06
CA SER A 86 5.75 11.51 -8.84
C SER A 86 6.99 10.92 -9.52
N ARG A 87 7.78 10.11 -8.81
CA ARG A 87 8.98 9.45 -9.36
C ARG A 87 8.66 8.42 -10.44
N LEU A 88 7.51 7.76 -10.35
CA LEU A 88 7.03 6.77 -11.32
C LEU A 88 6.18 7.37 -12.45
N ARG A 89 5.86 8.67 -12.38
CA ARG A 89 4.92 9.35 -13.29
C ARG A 89 3.52 8.73 -13.26
N LEU A 90 3.08 8.34 -12.07
CA LEU A 90 1.76 7.81 -11.77
C LEU A 90 0.93 8.86 -11.00
N PRO A 91 -0.40 8.74 -10.97
CA PRO A 91 -1.24 9.57 -10.10
C PRO A 91 -0.94 9.31 -8.62
N GLY A 92 -0.96 10.39 -7.82
CA GLY A 92 -0.81 10.35 -6.37
C GLY A 92 -2.13 10.12 -5.64
N LEU A 93 -2.07 10.20 -4.31
CA LEU A 93 -3.20 10.09 -3.37
C LEU A 93 -3.54 11.45 -2.77
#